data_AF-A0A355DCJ7-F1
#
_entry.id   AF-A0A355DCJ7-F1
#
_cell.length_a   1.000
_cell.length_b   1.000
_cell.length_c   1.000
_cell.angle_alpha   90.00
_cell.angle_beta   90.00
_cell.angle_gamma   90.00
#
_symmetry.space_group_name_H-M   'P 1'
#
loop_
_entity.id
_entity.type
_entity.pdbx_description
1 polymer ?
#
loop_
_entity_poly.entity_id
_entity_poly.type
_entity_poly.pdbx_seq_one_letter_code
_entity_poly.pdbx_strand_id
1 'polypeptide(L)' 'VEAVNPAILDRVLAENLIPVVSTIGVDLSGQAYNINADTVAAALAGALAAERVMYLTDVDGLRSD' A
#
# COMPACT_ATOMS: atom_id res chain seq x y z
N VAL A 1 -8.27 -3.80 -4.98
CA VAL A 1 -8.24 -2.34 -4.78
C VAL A 1 -8.61 -1.71 -6.11
N GLU A 2 -9.72 -0.99 -6.18
CA GLU A 2 -10.23 -0.43 -7.45
C GLU A 2 -9.50 0.87 -7.82
N ALA A 3 -9.25 1.73 -6.84
CA ALA A 3 -8.51 2.97 -7.02
C ALA A 3 -7.72 3.35 -5.76
N VAL A 4 -6.68 4.16 -5.95
CA VAL A 4 -5.85 4.74 -4.89
C VAL A 4 -5.69 6.22 -5.18
N ASN A 5 -5.87 7.07 -4.16
CA ASN A 5 -5.54 8.49 -4.23
C ASN A 5 -4.26 8.75 -3.41
N PRO A 6 -3.10 8.96 -4.06
CA PRO A 6 -1.82 9.12 -3.37
C PRO A 6 -1.58 10.55 -2.83
N ALA A 7 -2.46 11.52 -3.09
CA ALA A 7 -2.16 12.95 -2.87
C ALA A 7 -1.72 13.31 -1.44
N ILE A 8 -2.27 12.63 -0.41
CA ILE A 8 -1.82 12.87 0.96
C ILE A 8 -0.44 12.27 1.24
N LEU A 9 -0.12 11.13 0.64
CA LEU A 9 1.18 10.47 0.79
C LEU A 9 2.26 11.31 0.12
N ASP A 10 2.02 11.86 -1.07
CA ASP A 10 2.96 12.73 -1.76
C ASP A 10 3.35 13.95 -0.91
N ARG A 11 2.38 14.54 -0.20
CA ARG A 11 2.62 15.67 0.70
C ARG A 11 3.46 15.26 1.92
N VAL A 12 3.12 14.14 2.55
CA VAL A 12 3.87 13.62 3.71
C VAL A 12 5.31 13.28 3.31
N LEU A 13 5.50 12.66 2.15
CA LEU A 13 6.82 12.34 1.61
C LEU A 13 7.63 13.61 1.28
N ALA A 14 6.99 14.65 0.72
CA ALA A 14 7.64 15.93 0.44
C ALA A 14 8.14 16.65 1.72
N GLU A 15 7.56 16.35 2.87
CA GLU A 15 8.00 16.83 4.19
C GLU A 15 9.11 15.96 4.82
N ASN A 16 9.65 14.98 4.08
CA ASN A 16 10.60 13.96 4.56
C ASN A 16 10.08 13.13 5.75
N LEU A 17 8.76 12.93 5.83
CA LEU A 17 8.14 12.05 6.80
C LEU A 17 7.95 10.65 6.22
N ILE A 18 7.95 9.64 7.09
CA ILE A 18 7.69 8.24 6.72
C ILE A 18 6.21 7.94 6.96
N PRO A 19 5.37 7.82 5.90
CA PRO A 19 3.97 7.48 6.08
C PRO A 19 3.81 6.02 6.53
N VAL A 20 2.96 5.80 7.52
CA VAL A 20 2.50 4.47 7.95
C VAL A 20 1.02 4.35 7.64
N VAL A 21 0.63 3.39 6.80
CA VAL A 21 -0.73 3.27 6.26
C VAL A 21 -1.41 2.01 6.77
N SER A 22 -2.64 2.14 7.25
CA SER A 22 -3.52 1.01 7.58
C SER A 22 -4.29 0.54 6.35
N THR A 23 -4.57 -0.75 6.23
CA THR A 23 -5.12 -1.38 5.02
C THR A 23 -6.65 -1.44 5.02
N ILE A 24 -7.27 -0.36 5.50
CA ILE A 24 -8.72 -0.17 5.45
C ILE A 24 -9.06 0.69 4.23
N GLY A 25 -10.02 0.24 3.44
CA GLY A 25 -10.58 1.02 2.33
C GLY A 25 -12.08 1.24 2.49
N VAL A 26 -12.63 2.10 1.64
CA VAL A 26 -14.07 2.40 1.61
C VAL A 26 -14.62 2.28 0.20
N ASP A 27 -15.89 1.91 0.08
CA ASP A 27 -16.63 2.00 -1.19
C ASP A 27 -17.29 3.38 -1.36
N LEU A 28 -18.01 3.57 -2.47
CA LEU A 28 -18.72 4.82 -2.79
C LEU A 28 -19.85 5.18 -1.81
N SER A 29 -20.33 4.21 -1.02
CA SER A 29 -21.33 4.43 0.03
C SER A 29 -20.70 4.79 1.39
N GLY A 30 -19.37 4.72 1.49
CA GLY A 30 -18.61 4.96 2.72
C GLY A 30 -18.51 3.74 3.64
N GLN A 31 -18.94 2.56 3.20
CA GLN A 31 -18.75 1.33 3.97
C GLN A 31 -17.26 0.98 4.00
N ALA A 32 -16.73 0.73 5.19
CA ALA A 32 -15.35 0.33 5.40
C ALA A 32 -15.14 -1.18 5.18
N TYR A 33 -14.00 -1.54 4.59
CA TYR A 33 -13.58 -2.91 4.37
C TYR A 33 -12.15 -3.12 4.85
N ASN A 34 -11.91 -4.28 5.44
CA ASN A 34 -10.56 -4.75 5.71
C ASN A 34 -9.98 -5.38 4.44
N ILE A 35 -8.93 -4.78 3.89
CA ILE A 35 -8.32 -5.20 2.63
C ILE A 35 -7.01 -5.93 2.94
N ASN A 36 -6.72 -7.00 2.18
CA ASN A 36 -5.43 -7.69 2.25
C ASN A 36 -4.27 -6.68 2.06
N ALA A 37 -3.29 -6.75 2.96
CA ALA A 37 -2.20 -5.78 3.02
C ALA A 37 -1.32 -5.81 1.77
N ASP A 38 -1.03 -7.00 1.23
CA ASP A 38 -0.16 -7.13 0.07
C ASP A 38 -0.76 -6.48 -1.18
N THR A 39 -2.09 -6.63 -1.31
CA THR A 39 -2.88 -6.00 -2.37
C THR A 39 -2.87 -4.47 -2.25
N VAL A 40 -3.00 -3.93 -1.03
CA VAL A 40 -2.91 -2.48 -0.79
C VAL A 40 -1.49 -1.98 -1.08
N ALA A 41 -0.46 -2.69 -0.63
CA ALA A 41 0.93 -2.33 -0.87
C ALA A 41 1.26 -2.28 -2.38
N ALA A 42 0.84 -3.29 -3.14
CA ALA A 42 1.02 -3.33 -4.60
C ALA A 42 0.30 -2.16 -5.29
N ALA A 43 -0.95 -1.88 -4.90
CA ALA A 43 -1.73 -0.79 -5.48
C ALA A 43 -1.14 0.59 -5.15
N LEU A 44 -0.69 0.80 -3.91
CA LEU A 44 0.00 2.02 -3.49
C LEU A 44 1.31 2.21 -4.26
N ALA A 45 2.11 1.16 -4.40
CA ALA A 45 3.34 1.22 -5.16
C ALA A 45 3.11 1.60 -6.62
N GLY A 46 2.08 1.02 -7.25
CA GLY A 46 1.66 1.41 -8.60
C GLY A 46 1.23 2.87 -8.68
N ALA A 47 0.42 3.34 -7.72
CA ALA A 47 -0.07 4.72 -7.69
C ALA A 47 1.04 5.75 -7.43
N LEU A 48 2.05 5.40 -6.64
CA LEU A 48 3.22 6.24 -6.33
C LEU A 48 4.35 6.09 -7.35
N ALA A 49 4.20 5.24 -8.37
CA ALA A 49 5.26 4.86 -9.30
C ALA A 49 6.56 4.46 -8.57
N ALA A 50 6.43 3.68 -7.49
CA ALA A 50 7.56 3.27 -6.66
C ALA A 50 8.53 2.40 -7.46
N GLU A 51 9.84 2.65 -7.29
CA GLU A 51 10.89 1.87 -7.94
C GLU A 51 10.90 0.41 -7.46
N ARG A 52 10.54 0.17 -6.18
CA ARG A 52 10.58 -1.15 -5.55
C ARG A 52 9.43 -1.32 -4.57
N VAL A 53 9.02 -2.58 -4.41
CA VAL A 53 8.12 -3.05 -3.33
C VAL A 53 8.84 -4.15 -2.57
N MET A 54 8.78 -4.08 -1.25
CA MET A 54 9.37 -5.08 -0.36
C MET A 54 8.27 -5.65 0.52
N TYR A 55 8.17 -6.97 0.55
CA TYR A 55 7.28 -7.71 1.43
C TYR A 55 8.09 -8.34 2.55
N LEU A 56 7.68 -8.09 3.79
CA LEU A 56 8.28 -8.73 4.96
C LEU A 56 7.42 -9.94 5.32
N THR A 57 8.08 -11.09 5.39
CA THR A 57 7.47 -12.38 5.71
C THR A 57 8.33 -13.09 6.76
N ASP A 58 7.75 -14.08 7.42
CA ASP A 58 8.37 -14.93 8.43
C ASP A 58 9.07 -16.16 7.86
N VAL A 59 9.15 -16.28 6.53
CA VAL A 59 9.86 -17.35 5.81
C VAL A 59 10.97 -16.79 4.91
N ASP A 60 11.86 -17.66 4.42
CA ASP A 60 13.02 -17.28 3.60
C ASP A 60 12.68 -16.73 2.19
N GLY A 61 11.40 -16.48 1.90
CA GLY A 61 10.91 -16.06 0.60
C GLY A 61 10.75 -17.24 -0.38
N LEU A 62 11.07 -17.02 -1.65
CA LEU A 62 10.93 -18.04 -2.68
C LEU A 62 12.08 -19.04 -2.58
N ARG A 63 11.75 -20.33 -2.38
CA ARG A 63 12.72 -21.43 -2.36
C ARG A 63 12.75 -22.14 -3.72
N SER A 64 13.90 -22.72 -4.05
CA SER A 64 14.17 -23.33 -5.36
C SER A 64 14.00 -24.86 -5.40
N ASP A 65 13.42 -25.44 -4.36
CA ASP A 65 13.17 -26.88 -4.20
C ASP A 65 11.89 -27.38 -4.88
#